data_AF-A0AA37GWD9-F1
#
_entry.id   AF-A0AA37GWD9-F1
#
_cell.length_a   1.000
_cell.length_b   1.000
_cell.length_c   1.000
_cell.angle_alpha   90.00
_cell.angle_beta   90.00
_cell.angle_gamma   90.00
#
_symmetry.space_group_name_H-M   'P 1'
#
loop_
_entity.id
_entity.type
_entity.pdbx_description
1 polymer ?
#
loop_
_entity_poly.entity_id
_entity_poly.type
_entity_poly.pdbx_seq_one_letter_code
_entity_poly.pdbx_strand_id
1 'polypeptide(L)'
;MARIQACKKPMILVDGLSARFGIKAELNALVTMTGFPTLTTPYGKSIIKEDLVNFHDVHLGSVGEVAHQTWIAERDLVLHFCPLNSDANTFGFTTMPDPNSTITFDYNSVRMSAADEKTANGRVIPIKSALSKLLERLRTTKIPTPDRYPEKCLSLKSMLKHLPKPAESSIFDQYSFWLVVFSFLRLRDVVMTETGTAAYGGQSLILPEDTVLINSCIWLSIGYML
;
A
#
# COMPACT_ATOMS: atom_id res chain seq x y z
N MET A 1 16.43 6.02 -12.58
CA MET A 1 16.21 5.36 -13.88
C MET A 1 16.98 4.07 -13.99
N ALA A 2 18.32 4.08 -13.88
CA ALA A 2 19.14 2.86 -13.98
C ALA A 2 18.61 1.67 -13.14
N ARG A 3 18.29 1.88 -11.86
CA ARG A 3 17.71 0.83 -10.99
C ARG A 3 16.37 0.29 -11.52
N ILE A 4 15.47 1.16 -11.98
CA ILE A 4 14.17 0.75 -12.58
C ILE A 4 14.39 -0.05 -13.86
N GLN A 5 15.37 0.32 -14.69
CA GLN A 5 15.64 -0.38 -15.96
C GLN A 5 16.33 -1.73 -15.75
N ALA A 6 17.13 -1.86 -14.69
CA ALA A 6 17.90 -3.07 -14.39
C ALA A 6 17.14 -4.06 -13.49
N CYS A 7 16.09 -3.62 -12.78
CA CYS A 7 15.32 -4.47 -11.89
C CYS A 7 14.58 -5.58 -12.66
N LYS A 8 14.42 -6.72 -11.99
CA LYS A 8 13.66 -7.87 -12.46
C LYS A 8 12.43 -8.12 -11.59
N LYS A 9 12.51 -7.76 -10.30
CA LYS A 9 11.50 -8.03 -9.28
C LYS A 9 11.16 -6.75 -8.52
N PRO A 10 10.62 -5.71 -9.21
CA PRO A 10 10.25 -4.47 -8.55
C PRO A 10 8.96 -4.59 -7.74
N MET A 11 8.80 -3.71 -6.76
CA MET A 11 7.51 -3.42 -6.14
C MET A 11 7.41 -1.95 -5.72
N ILE A 12 6.18 -1.50 -5.50
CA ILE A 12 5.86 -0.20 -4.91
C ILE A 12 5.21 -0.45 -3.54
N LEU A 13 5.68 0.24 -2.50
CA LEU A 13 5.08 0.26 -1.18
C LEU A 13 4.64 1.69 -0.86
N VAL A 14 3.36 1.89 -0.57
CA VAL A 14 2.79 3.22 -0.28
C VAL A 14 2.28 3.29 1.15
N ASP A 15 2.69 4.34 1.85
CA ASP A 15 2.29 4.58 3.23
C ASP A 15 1.49 5.89 3.38
N GLY A 16 0.80 6.05 4.50
CA GLY A 16 -0.31 6.99 4.67
C GLY A 16 0.07 8.47 4.69
N LEU A 17 1.33 8.81 4.95
CA LEU A 17 1.81 10.20 4.80
C LEU A 17 1.71 10.68 3.33
N SER A 18 1.64 9.76 2.37
CA SER A 18 1.44 10.11 0.95
C SER A 18 0.13 10.89 0.72
N ALA A 19 -0.93 10.57 1.47
CA ALA A 19 -2.19 11.32 1.41
C ALA A 19 -2.02 12.74 1.95
N ARG A 20 -1.27 12.89 3.06
CA ARG A 20 -1.00 14.20 3.70
C ARG A 20 -0.18 15.11 2.81
N PHE A 21 0.72 14.55 2.00
CA PHE A 21 1.55 15.32 1.07
C PHE A 21 0.90 15.57 -0.29
N GLY A 22 -0.35 15.12 -0.49
CA GLY A 22 -1.14 15.45 -1.68
C GLY A 22 -0.55 14.90 -2.98
N ILE A 23 0.03 13.69 -2.93
CA ILE A 23 0.66 13.00 -4.07
C ILE A 23 -0.12 11.78 -4.57
N LYS A 24 -1.41 11.66 -4.18
CA LYS A 24 -2.27 10.53 -4.55
C LYS A 24 -2.35 10.35 -6.08
N ALA A 25 -2.51 11.44 -6.83
CA ALA A 25 -2.65 11.39 -8.29
C ALA A 25 -1.36 10.89 -8.96
N GLU A 26 -0.21 11.39 -8.52
CA GLU A 26 1.10 11.03 -9.04
C GLU A 26 1.45 9.57 -8.73
N LEU A 27 1.09 9.07 -7.54
CA LEU A 27 1.28 7.66 -7.19
C LEU A 27 0.43 6.74 -8.06
N ASN A 28 -0.85 7.05 -8.26
CA ASN A 28 -1.70 6.23 -9.15
C ASN A 28 -1.21 6.26 -10.60
N ALA A 29 -0.71 7.40 -11.09
CA ALA A 29 -0.07 7.48 -12.39
C ALA A 29 1.21 6.63 -12.47
N LEU A 30 2.02 6.61 -11.41
CA LEU A 30 3.21 5.77 -11.32
C LEU A 30 2.85 4.29 -11.39
N VAL A 31 1.92 3.85 -10.54
CA VAL A 31 1.45 2.46 -10.47
C VAL A 31 0.89 2.00 -11.80
N THR A 32 0.07 2.83 -12.45
CA THR A 32 -0.53 2.53 -13.77
C THR A 32 0.54 2.41 -14.85
N MET A 33 1.50 3.34 -14.88
CA MET A 33 2.50 3.41 -15.95
C MET A 33 3.59 2.35 -15.82
N THR A 34 3.97 1.96 -14.60
CA THR A 34 4.99 0.93 -14.39
C THR A 34 4.41 -0.48 -14.43
N GLY A 35 3.15 -0.66 -14.07
CA GLY A 35 2.54 -1.98 -13.87
C GLY A 35 3.17 -2.75 -12.70
N PHE A 36 4.03 -2.11 -11.89
CA PHE A 36 4.73 -2.79 -10.80
C PHE A 36 3.74 -3.25 -9.72
N PRO A 37 3.91 -4.46 -9.17
CA PRO A 37 3.17 -4.93 -8.00
C PRO A 37 3.21 -3.88 -6.88
N THR A 38 2.03 -3.50 -6.40
CA THR A 38 1.85 -2.38 -5.48
C THR A 38 1.08 -2.83 -4.26
N LEU A 39 1.60 -2.50 -3.09
CA LEU A 39 1.01 -2.77 -1.79
C LEU A 39 0.95 -1.46 -0.99
N THR A 40 0.11 -1.42 0.02
CA THR A 40 0.10 -0.32 1.01
C THR A 40 0.43 -0.83 2.41
N THR A 41 0.87 0.05 3.29
CA THR A 41 0.73 -0.21 4.74
C THR A 41 -0.74 -0.08 5.16
N PRO A 42 -1.14 -0.47 6.39
CA PRO A 42 -2.45 -0.16 6.93
C PRO A 42 -2.84 1.32 6.84
N TYR A 43 -1.89 2.23 7.09
CA TYR A 43 -2.14 3.68 7.01
C TYR A 43 -2.24 4.18 5.55
N GLY A 44 -1.65 3.45 4.60
CA GLY A 44 -1.68 3.77 3.17
C GLY A 44 -2.96 3.34 2.43
N LYS A 45 -3.87 2.63 3.11
CA LYS A 45 -5.15 2.17 2.51
C LYS A 45 -5.95 3.35 1.94
N SER A 46 -6.67 3.14 0.85
CA SER A 46 -7.41 4.16 0.05
C SER A 46 -6.57 5.15 -0.78
N ILE A 47 -5.24 5.09 -0.72
CA ILE A 47 -4.37 5.98 -1.52
C ILE A 47 -4.25 5.47 -2.96
N ILE A 48 -3.99 4.18 -3.13
CA ILE A 48 -3.95 3.54 -4.46
C ILE A 48 -5.36 3.10 -4.83
N LYS A 49 -5.74 3.29 -6.10
CA LYS A 49 -6.99 2.80 -6.65
C LYS A 49 -7.00 1.27 -6.63
N GLU A 50 -8.00 0.68 -5.99
CA GLU A 50 -8.04 -0.76 -5.73
C GLU A 50 -8.55 -1.60 -6.90
N ASP A 51 -9.01 -0.95 -7.97
CA ASP A 51 -9.38 -1.58 -9.23
C ASP A 51 -8.17 -1.83 -10.15
N LEU A 52 -7.00 -1.26 -9.84
CA LEU A 52 -5.76 -1.49 -10.57
C LEU A 52 -5.30 -2.95 -10.42
N VAL A 53 -5.01 -3.58 -11.56
CA VAL A 53 -4.70 -5.02 -11.64
C VAL A 53 -3.41 -5.40 -10.89
N ASN A 54 -2.51 -4.44 -10.72
CA ASN A 54 -1.24 -4.57 -10.02
C ASN A 54 -1.28 -4.05 -8.58
N PHE A 55 -2.46 -3.72 -8.04
CA PHE A 55 -2.64 -3.47 -6.61
C PHE A 55 -2.99 -4.78 -5.89
N HIS A 56 -2.28 -5.07 -4.80
CA HIS A 56 -2.35 -6.34 -4.08
C HIS A 56 -2.67 -6.17 -2.59
N ASP A 57 -3.34 -5.07 -2.24
CA ASP A 57 -3.85 -4.77 -0.90
C ASP A 57 -2.78 -4.37 0.14
N VAL A 58 -3.16 -4.40 1.42
CA VAL A 58 -2.28 -4.12 2.55
C VAL A 58 -1.19 -5.19 2.68
N HIS A 59 0.06 -4.76 2.86
CA HIS A 59 1.19 -5.61 3.19
C HIS A 59 1.07 -6.09 4.64
N LEU A 60 0.81 -7.38 4.84
CA LEU A 60 0.56 -7.98 6.16
C LEU A 60 1.82 -8.52 6.87
N GLY A 61 3.00 -8.33 6.27
CA GLY A 61 4.27 -8.76 6.87
C GLY A 61 4.27 -10.25 7.23
N SER A 62 4.68 -10.57 8.46
CA SER A 62 4.73 -11.95 8.99
C SER A 62 3.36 -12.59 9.22
N VAL A 63 2.28 -11.80 9.25
CA VAL A 63 0.91 -12.29 9.41
C VAL A 63 0.33 -12.74 8.06
N GLY A 64 0.93 -12.31 6.94
CA GLY A 64 0.53 -12.72 5.60
C GLY A 64 0.94 -14.15 5.24
N GLU A 65 0.42 -14.63 4.11
CA GLU A 65 0.74 -15.94 3.53
C GLU A 65 2.24 -16.18 3.33
N VAL A 66 2.71 -17.42 3.50
CA VAL A 66 4.13 -17.78 3.28
C VAL A 66 4.59 -17.39 1.87
N ALA A 67 3.71 -17.58 0.87
CA ALA A 67 4.00 -17.19 -0.51
C ALA A 67 4.23 -15.67 -0.68
N HIS A 68 3.52 -14.84 0.08
CA HIS A 68 3.71 -13.40 0.11
C HIS A 68 5.08 -13.06 0.70
N GLN A 69 5.43 -13.66 1.84
CA GLN A 69 6.70 -13.42 2.52
C GLN A 69 7.90 -13.79 1.63
N THR A 70 7.86 -14.95 0.97
CA THR A 70 8.89 -15.35 0.00
C THR A 70 8.98 -14.36 -1.15
N TRP A 71 7.85 -13.92 -1.70
CA TRP A 71 7.82 -12.99 -2.82
C TRP A 71 8.40 -11.60 -2.47
N ILE A 72 8.13 -11.09 -1.26
CA ILE A 72 8.70 -9.84 -0.72
C ILE A 72 10.21 -9.97 -0.51
N ALA A 73 10.68 -11.10 0.02
CA ALA A 73 12.12 -11.31 0.27
C ALA A 73 12.97 -11.32 -1.01
N GLU A 74 12.35 -11.61 -2.16
CA GLU A 74 13.03 -11.66 -3.46
C GLU A 74 13.06 -10.33 -4.22
N ARG A 75 12.50 -9.25 -3.66
CA ARG A 75 12.42 -7.94 -4.34
C ARG A 75 13.81 -7.34 -4.51
N ASP A 76 14.18 -7.03 -5.75
CA ASP A 76 15.45 -6.37 -6.08
C ASP A 76 15.34 -4.84 -6.18
N LEU A 77 14.11 -4.32 -6.17
CA LEU A 77 13.81 -2.90 -6.09
C LEU A 77 12.48 -2.65 -5.37
N VAL A 78 12.51 -1.90 -4.28
CA VAL A 78 11.31 -1.41 -3.59
C VAL A 78 11.26 0.11 -3.70
N LEU A 79 10.21 0.66 -4.31
CA LEU A 79 9.94 2.11 -4.28
C LEU A 79 9.00 2.38 -3.10
N HIS A 80 9.55 2.87 -1.99
CA HIS A 80 8.83 3.07 -0.75
C HIS A 80 8.46 4.56 -0.56
N PHE A 81 7.16 4.86 -0.52
CA PHE A 81 6.65 6.23 -0.50
C PHE A 81 6.09 6.61 0.86
N CYS A 82 6.66 7.70 1.40
CA CYS A 82 6.28 8.38 2.64
C CYS A 82 6.16 7.45 3.86
N PRO A 83 7.19 6.63 4.15
CA PRO A 83 7.11 5.65 5.22
C PRO A 83 6.81 6.29 6.57
N LEU A 84 5.99 5.60 7.34
CA LEU A 84 5.64 5.90 8.72
C LEU A 84 5.85 4.63 9.53
N ASN A 85 7.09 4.42 9.95
CA ASN A 85 7.51 3.18 10.59
C ASN A 85 7.11 3.17 12.08
N SER A 86 5.84 2.83 12.35
CA SER A 86 5.38 2.40 13.68
C SER A 86 5.14 0.90 13.69
N ASP A 87 5.22 0.28 14.86
CA ASP A 87 4.89 -1.13 15.07
C ASP A 87 3.49 -1.48 14.55
N ALA A 88 2.48 -0.68 14.87
CA ALA A 88 1.11 -0.88 14.42
C ALA A 88 0.94 -0.76 12.90
N ASN A 89 1.69 0.15 12.24
CA ASN A 89 1.61 0.35 10.80
C ASN A 89 2.49 -0.61 10.00
N THR A 90 3.38 -1.35 10.66
CA THR A 90 4.33 -2.25 9.99
C THR A 90 4.25 -3.69 10.46
N PHE A 91 3.13 -4.05 11.11
CA PHE A 91 2.92 -5.37 11.71
C PHE A 91 4.12 -5.81 12.56
N GLY A 92 4.50 -4.97 13.53
CA GLY A 92 5.68 -5.21 14.38
C GLY A 92 6.99 -5.15 13.59
N PHE A 93 7.12 -4.20 12.65
CA PHE A 93 8.30 -4.00 11.80
C PHE A 93 8.58 -5.11 10.78
N THR A 94 7.64 -6.05 10.59
CA THR A 94 7.80 -7.18 9.66
C THR A 94 7.49 -6.82 8.21
N THR A 95 6.90 -5.65 7.95
CA THR A 95 6.68 -5.12 6.61
C THR A 95 7.80 -4.21 6.11
N MET A 96 8.85 -4.00 6.91
CA MET A 96 9.96 -3.14 6.50
C MET A 96 10.73 -3.81 5.37
N PRO A 97 10.88 -3.15 4.20
CA PRO A 97 11.62 -3.73 3.10
C PRO A 97 13.14 -3.70 3.38
N ASP A 98 13.89 -4.56 2.68
CA ASP A 98 15.36 -4.56 2.75
C ASP A 98 15.91 -3.18 2.35
N PRO A 99 16.64 -2.47 3.23
CA PRO A 99 17.20 -1.16 2.92
C PRO A 99 18.16 -1.13 1.72
N ASN A 100 18.77 -2.26 1.36
CA ASN A 100 19.71 -2.36 0.23
C ASN A 100 18.99 -2.36 -1.13
N SER A 101 17.77 -2.91 -1.17
CA SER A 101 16.94 -2.92 -2.38
C SER A 101 15.90 -1.79 -2.39
N THR A 102 15.83 -0.96 -1.36
CA THR A 102 14.81 0.11 -1.25
C THR A 102 15.30 1.47 -1.74
N ILE A 103 14.44 2.20 -2.45
CA ILE A 103 14.51 3.65 -2.65
C ILE A 103 13.38 4.27 -1.85
N THR A 104 13.70 5.12 -0.89
CA THR A 104 12.70 5.76 -0.03
C THR A 104 12.45 7.19 -0.46
N PHE A 105 11.18 7.54 -0.65
CA PHE A 105 10.72 8.89 -0.96
C PHE A 105 10.03 9.48 0.27
N ASP A 106 10.73 10.37 0.96
CA ASP A 106 10.19 11.16 2.07
C ASP A 106 9.68 12.52 1.55
N TYR A 107 9.00 13.31 2.40
CA TYR A 107 8.42 14.61 2.00
C TYR A 107 9.38 15.52 1.22
N ASN A 108 10.63 15.56 1.66
CA ASN A 108 11.64 16.52 1.20
C ASN A 108 12.99 15.86 0.85
N SER A 109 13.02 14.52 0.70
CA SER A 109 14.22 13.78 0.38
C SER A 109 13.91 12.49 -0.36
N VAL A 110 14.85 12.06 -1.20
CA VAL A 110 14.83 10.71 -1.78
C VAL A 110 16.15 10.03 -1.42
N ARG A 111 16.07 8.86 -0.77
CA ARG A 111 17.21 8.05 -0.35
C ARG A 111 17.32 6.83 -1.27
N MET A 112 18.47 6.64 -1.91
CA MET A 112 18.68 5.54 -2.88
C MET A 112 19.27 4.29 -2.24
N SER A 113 19.87 4.42 -1.06
CA SER A 113 20.40 3.32 -0.25
C SER A 113 20.29 3.62 1.25
N ALA A 114 20.44 2.60 2.10
CA ALA A 114 20.49 2.77 3.56
C ALA A 114 21.67 3.65 4.03
N ALA A 115 22.78 3.64 3.27
CA ALA A 115 23.97 4.42 3.56
C ALA A 115 23.84 5.89 3.10
N ASP A 116 22.81 6.22 2.31
CA ASP A 116 22.54 7.60 1.94
C ASP A 116 21.93 8.32 3.15
N GLU A 117 22.74 9.09 3.87
CA GLU A 117 22.21 10.12 4.76
C GLU A 117 21.27 11.04 3.98
N LYS A 118 20.26 11.59 4.68
CA LYS A 118 19.19 12.45 4.15
C LYS A 118 19.73 13.41 3.09
N THR A 119 19.64 12.98 1.83
CA THR A 119 20.15 13.64 0.62
C THR A 119 21.62 14.06 0.68
N ALA A 120 22.43 13.41 -0.16
CA ALA A 120 23.67 13.92 -0.71
C ALA A 120 23.73 15.46 -0.72
N ASN A 121 24.49 16.03 0.22
CA ASN A 121 24.86 17.45 0.29
C ASN A 121 23.75 18.46 0.67
N GLY A 122 22.72 18.07 1.44
CA GLY A 122 21.76 19.04 2.02
C GLY A 122 20.74 19.63 1.04
N ARG A 123 20.56 19.02 -0.13
CA ARG A 123 19.54 19.44 -1.11
C ARG A 123 18.16 18.89 -0.75
N VAL A 124 17.24 19.79 -0.46
CA VAL A 124 15.81 19.46 -0.32
C VAL A 124 15.24 19.06 -1.68
N ILE A 125 14.65 17.87 -1.76
CA ILE A 125 13.96 17.37 -2.94
C ILE A 125 12.49 17.15 -2.57
N PRO A 126 11.59 18.11 -2.87
CA PRO A 126 10.17 17.96 -2.59
C PRO A 126 9.61 16.74 -3.35
N ILE A 127 8.90 15.88 -2.64
CA ILE A 127 8.40 14.61 -3.16
C ILE A 127 7.55 14.79 -4.42
N LYS A 128 6.67 15.80 -4.43
CA LYS A 128 5.82 16.09 -5.59
C LYS A 128 6.64 16.40 -6.84
N SER A 129 7.72 17.20 -6.70
CA SER A 129 8.65 17.47 -7.80
C SER A 129 9.44 16.22 -8.21
N ALA A 130 9.84 15.38 -7.25
CA ALA A 130 10.55 14.12 -7.54
C ALA A 130 9.66 13.16 -8.35
N LEU A 131 8.41 12.96 -7.95
CA LEU A 131 7.45 12.11 -8.65
C LEU A 131 7.11 12.67 -10.04
N SER A 132 6.84 13.97 -10.17
CA SER A 132 6.55 14.56 -11.49
C SER A 132 7.69 14.33 -12.49
N LYS A 133 8.95 14.54 -12.06
CA LYS A 133 10.13 14.28 -12.90
C LYS A 133 10.35 12.79 -13.18
N LEU A 134 10.08 11.93 -12.20
CA LEU A 134 10.11 10.48 -12.38
C LEU A 134 9.11 10.05 -13.44
N LEU A 135 7.86 10.51 -13.34
CA LEU A 135 6.78 10.21 -14.29
C LEU A 135 7.12 10.69 -15.70
N GLU A 136 7.63 11.92 -15.84
CA GLU A 136 8.04 12.47 -17.14
C GLU A 136 9.09 11.59 -17.81
N ARG A 137 10.13 11.19 -17.08
CA ARG A 137 11.20 10.34 -17.60
C ARG A 137 10.74 8.92 -17.90
N LEU A 138 9.79 8.39 -17.14
CA LEU A 138 9.26 7.05 -17.38
C LEU A 138 8.53 6.93 -18.73
N ARG A 139 7.97 8.03 -19.27
CA ARG A 139 7.31 8.04 -20.59
C ARG A 139 8.23 7.61 -21.73
N THR A 140 9.53 7.87 -21.62
CA THR A 140 10.54 7.51 -22.64
C THR A 140 11.48 6.40 -22.17
N THR A 141 11.25 5.85 -20.99
CA THR A 141 12.11 4.81 -20.40
C THR A 141 11.49 3.45 -20.67
N LYS A 142 12.28 2.49 -21.16
CA LYS A 142 11.84 1.09 -21.23
C LYS A 142 11.67 0.55 -19.81
N ILE A 143 10.43 0.23 -19.44
CA ILE A 143 10.08 -0.36 -18.15
C ILE A 143 10.12 -1.89 -18.29
N PRO A 144 10.81 -2.62 -17.41
CA PRO A 144 10.79 -4.07 -17.44
C PRO A 144 9.40 -4.60 -17.10
N THR A 145 9.02 -5.74 -17.69
CA THR A 145 7.81 -6.45 -17.28
C THR A 145 8.03 -7.03 -15.87
N PRO A 146 7.22 -6.65 -14.87
CA PRO A 146 7.38 -7.19 -13.53
C PRO A 146 6.96 -8.66 -13.47
N ASP A 147 7.49 -9.39 -12.50
CA ASP A 147 6.98 -10.70 -12.15
C ASP A 147 5.58 -10.59 -11.52
N ARG A 148 4.84 -11.70 -11.57
CA ARG A 148 3.47 -11.74 -11.05
C ARG A 148 3.48 -11.85 -9.53
N TYR A 149 2.52 -11.18 -8.91
CA TYR A 149 2.21 -11.43 -7.50
C TYR A 149 1.70 -12.88 -7.32
N PRO A 150 2.02 -13.57 -6.22
CA PRO A 150 1.71 -14.99 -6.06
C PRO A 150 0.20 -15.26 -6.09
N GLU A 151 -0.25 -16.19 -6.93
CA GLU A 151 -1.68 -16.56 -7.05
C GLU A 151 -2.27 -17.14 -5.76
N LYS A 152 -1.43 -17.76 -4.92
CA LYS A 152 -1.82 -18.28 -3.60
C LYS A 152 -2.22 -17.17 -2.63
N CYS A 153 -1.73 -15.96 -2.84
CA CYS A 153 -2.15 -14.79 -2.08
C CYS A 153 -3.48 -14.32 -2.66
N LEU A 154 -4.57 -14.93 -2.19
CA LEU A 154 -5.90 -14.54 -2.61
C LEU A 154 -6.12 -13.06 -2.29
N SER A 155 -6.45 -12.27 -3.32
CA SER A 155 -6.93 -10.92 -3.08
C SER A 155 -8.25 -10.99 -2.30
N LEU A 156 -8.52 -10.01 -1.42
CA LEU A 156 -9.80 -9.90 -0.73
C LEU A 156 -10.96 -9.85 -1.73
N LYS A 157 -10.75 -9.30 -2.92
CA LYS A 157 -11.69 -9.33 -4.07
C LYS A 157 -11.99 -10.74 -4.56
N SER A 158 -10.98 -11.58 -4.66
CA SER A 158 -11.14 -12.99 -5.00
C SER A 158 -11.87 -13.73 -3.89
N MET A 159 -11.49 -13.50 -2.63
CA MET A 159 -12.17 -14.10 -1.49
C MET A 159 -13.65 -13.72 -1.49
N LEU A 160 -13.99 -12.42 -1.52
CA LEU A 160 -15.38 -11.94 -1.45
C LEU A 160 -16.29 -12.52 -2.54
N LYS A 161 -15.77 -12.81 -3.73
CA LYS A 161 -16.53 -13.47 -4.81
C LYS A 161 -16.89 -14.94 -4.52
N HIS A 162 -16.08 -15.62 -3.71
CA HIS A 162 -16.21 -17.04 -3.43
C HIS A 162 -16.83 -17.32 -2.05
N LEU A 163 -17.06 -16.28 -1.26
CA LEU A 163 -17.58 -16.43 0.07
C LEU A 163 -19.10 -16.66 0.03
N PRO A 164 -19.59 -17.72 0.69
CA PRO A 164 -21.00 -18.04 0.69
C PRO A 164 -21.77 -16.91 1.38
N LYS A 165 -22.93 -16.54 0.83
CA LYS A 165 -23.85 -15.68 1.56
C LYS A 165 -24.19 -16.37 2.89
N PRO A 166 -24.06 -15.68 4.04
CA PRO A 166 -24.48 -16.25 5.32
C PRO A 166 -25.95 -16.67 5.24
N ALA A 167 -26.30 -17.80 5.85
CA ALA A 167 -27.70 -18.19 5.97
C ALA A 167 -28.41 -17.21 6.92
N GLU A 168 -29.73 -17.01 6.76
CA GLU A 168 -30.48 -16.11 7.65
C GLU A 168 -30.39 -16.55 9.12
N SER A 169 -30.21 -17.84 9.39
CA SER A 169 -30.05 -18.41 10.73
C SER A 169 -28.60 -18.46 11.22
N SER A 170 -27.62 -17.98 10.43
CA SER A 170 -26.21 -18.00 10.81
C SER A 170 -25.94 -17.06 11.98
N ILE A 171 -25.04 -17.46 12.87
CA ILE A 171 -24.54 -16.59 13.94
C ILE A 171 -23.77 -15.42 13.31
N PHE A 172 -23.99 -14.23 13.84
CA PHE A 172 -23.26 -13.04 13.41
C PHE A 172 -21.86 -13.03 14.02
N ASP A 173 -20.83 -13.15 13.18
CA ASP A 173 -19.43 -13.10 13.57
C ASP A 173 -18.68 -11.93 12.87
N GLN A 174 -17.42 -11.73 13.24
CA GLN A 174 -16.59 -10.66 12.65
C GLN A 174 -16.49 -10.80 11.14
N TYR A 175 -16.33 -12.02 10.67
CA TYR A 175 -16.17 -12.31 9.26
C TYR A 175 -17.43 -11.92 8.46
N SER A 176 -18.61 -12.35 8.90
CA SER A 176 -19.90 -12.02 8.29
C SER A 176 -20.23 -10.53 8.39
N PHE A 177 -19.83 -9.87 9.49
CA PHE A 177 -19.95 -8.41 9.63
C PHE A 177 -19.23 -7.68 8.50
N TRP A 178 -17.96 -7.99 8.24
CA TRP A 178 -17.17 -7.27 7.23
C TRP A 178 -17.63 -7.53 5.80
N LEU A 179 -18.13 -8.73 5.49
CA LEU A 179 -18.81 -9.03 4.22
C LEU A 179 -19.96 -8.05 3.95
N VAL A 180 -20.79 -7.85 4.97
CA VAL A 180 -21.98 -7.03 4.90
C VAL A 180 -21.58 -5.55 4.79
N VAL A 181 -20.67 -5.06 5.64
CA VAL A 181 -20.16 -3.69 5.58
C VAL A 181 -19.59 -3.35 4.20
N PHE A 182 -18.77 -4.23 3.62
CA PHE A 182 -18.25 -4.04 2.27
C PHE A 182 -19.36 -3.82 1.23
N SER A 183 -20.45 -4.60 1.30
CA SER A 183 -21.56 -4.50 0.34
C SER A 183 -22.32 -3.17 0.39
N PHE A 184 -22.19 -2.42 1.49
CA PHE A 184 -22.82 -1.12 1.66
C PHE A 184 -21.97 0.05 1.13
N LEU A 185 -20.67 -0.17 0.90
CA LEU A 185 -19.77 0.90 0.46
C LEU A 185 -20.09 1.35 -0.96
N ARG A 186 -20.08 2.66 -1.15
CA ARG A 186 -20.31 3.34 -2.44
C ARG A 186 -19.09 4.17 -2.84
N LEU A 187 -19.09 4.53 -4.11
CA LEU A 187 -18.10 5.45 -4.68
C LEU A 187 -18.06 6.73 -3.85
N ARG A 188 -16.84 7.19 -3.52
CA ARG A 188 -16.60 8.44 -2.77
C ARG A 188 -17.04 8.45 -1.30
N ASP A 189 -17.38 7.29 -0.74
CA ASP A 189 -17.64 7.21 0.70
C ASP A 189 -16.40 7.58 1.52
N VAL A 190 -16.63 8.08 2.74
CA VAL A 190 -15.59 8.26 3.75
C VAL A 190 -15.85 7.21 4.83
N VAL A 191 -14.91 6.28 4.97
CA VAL A 191 -14.97 5.19 5.95
C VAL A 191 -14.02 5.51 7.08
N MET A 192 -14.55 5.61 8.30
CA MET A 192 -13.77 5.83 9.50
C MET A 192 -13.69 4.54 10.29
N THR A 193 -12.49 4.05 10.56
CA THR A 193 -12.28 2.79 11.29
C THR A 193 -11.56 3.06 12.60
N GLU A 194 -12.26 2.86 13.71
CA GLU A 194 -11.74 3.06 15.06
C GLU A 194 -10.66 2.01 15.41
N THR A 195 -9.77 2.39 16.31
CA THR A 195 -8.80 1.53 16.98
C THR A 195 -9.48 0.28 17.55
N GLY A 196 -8.90 -0.89 17.27
CA GLY A 196 -9.47 -2.19 17.64
C GLY A 196 -9.88 -2.99 16.42
N THR A 197 -10.88 -3.85 16.56
CA THR A 197 -11.35 -4.75 15.48
C THR A 197 -11.78 -3.98 14.22
N ALA A 198 -12.32 -2.77 14.39
CA ALA A 198 -12.71 -1.90 13.27
C ALA A 198 -11.52 -1.53 12.37
N ALA A 199 -10.37 -1.14 12.94
CA ALA A 199 -9.17 -0.84 12.17
C ALA A 199 -8.65 -2.06 11.39
N TYR A 200 -8.65 -3.25 12.00
CA TYR A 200 -8.19 -4.47 11.33
C TYR A 200 -9.13 -4.92 10.21
N GLY A 201 -10.45 -4.86 10.43
CA GLY A 201 -11.40 -5.17 9.37
C GLY A 201 -11.42 -4.12 8.28
N GLY A 202 -11.20 -2.84 8.62
CA GLY A 202 -11.03 -1.74 7.68
C GLY A 202 -9.88 -1.95 6.70
N GLN A 203 -8.77 -2.54 7.16
CA GLN A 203 -7.65 -2.94 6.30
C GLN A 203 -8.06 -3.97 5.24
N SER A 204 -9.10 -4.76 5.52
CA SER A 204 -9.58 -5.83 4.65
C SER A 204 -10.76 -5.42 3.74
N LEU A 205 -11.19 -4.16 3.81
CA LEU A 205 -12.25 -3.66 2.94
C LEU A 205 -11.73 -3.50 1.50
N ILE A 206 -12.57 -3.87 0.54
CA ILE A 206 -12.37 -3.43 -0.84
C ILE A 206 -13.06 -2.09 -0.98
N LEU A 207 -12.29 -1.06 -1.29
CA LEU A 207 -12.79 0.29 -1.37
C LEU A 207 -13.23 0.59 -2.80
N PRO A 208 -14.48 1.06 -3.01
CA PRO A 208 -14.90 1.62 -4.28
C PRO A 208 -14.00 2.79 -4.72
N GLU A 209 -14.10 3.17 -5.99
CA GLU A 209 -13.31 4.30 -6.50
C GLU A 209 -13.59 5.58 -5.71
N ASP A 210 -12.53 6.35 -5.49
CA ASP A 210 -12.51 7.61 -4.74
C ASP A 210 -12.98 7.53 -3.28
N THR A 211 -13.18 6.32 -2.73
CA THR A 211 -13.41 6.15 -1.29
C THR A 211 -12.18 6.58 -0.49
N VAL A 212 -12.41 7.18 0.68
CA VAL A 212 -11.36 7.58 1.63
C VAL A 212 -11.50 6.74 2.88
N LEU A 213 -10.40 6.12 3.32
CA LEU A 213 -10.35 5.44 4.60
C LEU A 213 -9.54 6.26 5.59
N ILE A 214 -10.12 6.52 6.77
CA ILE A 214 -9.50 7.23 7.87
C ILE A 214 -9.33 6.26 9.04
N ASN A 215 -8.08 6.08 9.47
CA ASN A 215 -7.71 5.31 10.65
C ASN A 215 -6.66 6.08 11.49
N SER A 216 -6.46 5.64 12.72
CA SER A 216 -5.52 6.25 13.67
C SER A 216 -4.30 5.34 13.88
N CYS A 217 -3.54 5.04 12.83
CA CYS A 217 -2.44 4.06 12.87
C CYS A 217 -1.22 4.43 13.75
N ILE A 218 -1.18 5.63 14.33
CA ILE A 218 -0.12 6.05 15.27
C ILE A 218 -0.73 6.33 16.65
N TRP A 219 -1.66 7.29 16.69
CA TRP A 219 -2.12 7.83 17.97
C TRP A 219 -3.02 6.84 18.71
N LEU A 220 -3.79 6.03 17.98
CA LEU A 220 -4.57 4.91 18.51
C LEU A 220 -5.47 5.30 19.71
N SER A 221 -5.87 6.56 19.81
CA SER A 221 -6.79 7.03 20.85
C SER A 221 -8.20 6.56 20.55
N ILE A 222 -8.68 5.64 21.37
CA ILE A 222 -10.05 5.10 21.27
C ILE A 222 -11.06 6.23 21.50
N GLY A 223 -12.09 6.29 20.65
CA GLY A 223 -13.12 7.32 20.66
C GLY A 223 -12.86 8.46 19.66
N TYR A 224 -11.76 8.42 18.92
CA TYR A 224 -11.43 9.42 17.90
C TYR A 224 -12.40 9.41 16.70
N MET A 225 -13.05 8.27 16.42
CA MET A 225 -13.96 8.13 15.29
C MET A 225 -15.44 8.38 15.62
N LEU A 226 -15.76 8.81 16.85
CA LEU A 226 -17.12 9.15 17.32
C LEU A 226 -17.37 10.67 17.20
#